data_AF-A0A1L4D3B1-F1
#
_entry.id   AF-A0A1L4D3B1-F1
#
_cell.length_a   1.000
_cell.length_b   1.000
_cell.length_c   1.000
_cell.angle_alpha   90.00
_cell.angle_beta   90.00
_cell.angle_gamma   90.00
#
_symmetry.space_group_name_H-M   'P 1'
#
loop_
_entity.id
_entity.type
_entity.pdbx_description
1 polymer ?
#
loop_
_entity_poly.entity_id
_entity_poly.type
_entity_poly.pdbx_seq_one_letter_code
_entity_poly.pdbx_strand_id
1 'polypeptide(L)'
;MILIKYILFLICLNLICINSVFSLDKTYVICSNKTQNWYWLKDENNNYIQVLGKWEEWKYEINNHYAIFKYFIPENSYNKLLELSQKCIESYGIDYLSPQPSDNYSSRWSLFAINKDLILSGIVITDFEPTIRIDDSMIIRHSSYGNIFSLRKNNTLNFLKNDLIINYFKRFY
;
A
#
# COMPACT_ATOMS: atom_id res chain seq x y z
N MET A 1 -37.68 -10.86 -40.29
CA MET A 1 -37.89 -10.44 -38.89
C MET A 1 -37.23 -11.35 -37.84
N ILE A 2 -37.11 -12.66 -38.06
CA ILE A 2 -36.50 -13.59 -37.08
C ILE A 2 -34.99 -13.34 -36.90
N LEU A 3 -34.26 -13.10 -37.98
CA LEU A 3 -32.81 -12.86 -37.96
C LEU A 3 -32.41 -11.64 -37.10
N ILE A 4 -33.20 -10.55 -37.17
CA ILE A 4 -32.96 -9.32 -36.40
C ILE A 4 -33.11 -9.57 -34.89
N LYS A 5 -34.03 -10.44 -34.47
CA LYS A 5 -34.23 -10.79 -33.05
C LYS A 5 -33.02 -11.54 -32.48
N TYR A 6 -32.41 -12.44 -33.25
CA TYR A 6 -31.19 -13.15 -32.84
C TYR A 6 -29.98 -12.22 -32.74
N ILE A 7 -29.83 -11.28 -33.69
CA ILE A 7 -28.75 -10.29 -33.64
C ILE A 7 -28.89 -9.39 -32.41
N LEU A 8 -30.09 -8.89 -32.11
CA LEU A 8 -30.34 -8.10 -30.91
C LEU A 8 -30.09 -8.90 -29.63
N PHE A 9 -30.50 -10.17 -29.59
CA PHE A 9 -30.24 -11.07 -28.46
C PHE A 9 -28.73 -11.26 -28.21
N LEU A 10 -27.94 -11.47 -29.27
CA LEU A 10 -26.49 -11.60 -29.16
C LEU A 10 -25.80 -10.31 -28.72
N ILE A 11 -26.29 -9.14 -29.16
CA ILE A 11 -25.79 -7.83 -28.70
C ILE A 11 -26.11 -7.64 -27.21
N CYS A 12 -27.33 -7.94 -26.77
CA CYS A 12 -27.71 -7.88 -25.35
C CYS A 12 -26.90 -8.86 -24.48
N LEU A 13 -26.63 -10.07 -24.97
CA LEU A 13 -25.82 -11.07 -24.26
C LEU A 13 -24.38 -10.58 -24.05
N ASN A 14 -23.79 -9.93 -25.08
CA ASN A 14 -22.46 -9.36 -24.95
C ASN A 14 -22.41 -8.18 -23.97
N LEU A 15 -23.43 -7.31 -23.94
CA LEU A 15 -23.52 -6.18 -23.00
C LEU A 15 -23.55 -6.61 -21.53
N ILE A 16 -24.12 -7.78 -21.22
CA ILE A 16 -24.14 -8.32 -19.84
C ILE A 16 -22.75 -8.82 -19.41
N CYS A 17 -21.91 -9.26 -20.36
CA CYS A 17 -20.57 -9.78 -20.09
C CYS A 17 -19.46 -8.72 -20.01
N ILE A 18 -19.71 -7.46 -20.40
CA ILE A 18 -18.70 -6.37 -20.36
C ILE A 18 -18.63 -5.67 -19.00
N ASN A 19 -19.41 -6.10 -18.01
CA ASN A 19 -19.18 -5.70 -16.64
C ASN A 19 -17.96 -6.45 -16.08
N SER A 20 -16.77 -6.19 -16.62
CA SER A 20 -15.54 -6.43 -15.90
C SER A 20 -15.55 -5.47 -14.71
N VAL A 21 -16.13 -5.93 -13.62
CA VAL A 21 -16.14 -5.23 -12.34
C VAL A 21 -14.67 -4.97 -12.03
N PHE A 22 -14.26 -3.70 -12.08
CA PHE A 22 -13.06 -3.23 -11.39
C PHE A 22 -13.32 -3.42 -9.91
N SER A 23 -13.30 -4.68 -9.45
CA SER A 23 -13.50 -5.02 -8.07
C SER A 23 -12.24 -4.59 -7.35
N LEU A 24 -12.38 -3.67 -6.41
CA LEU A 24 -11.31 -3.37 -5.49
C LEU A 24 -10.96 -4.63 -4.70
N ASP A 25 -9.66 -4.84 -4.53
CA ASP A 25 -9.13 -5.83 -3.63
C ASP A 25 -9.43 -5.42 -2.19
N LYS A 26 -9.37 -6.41 -1.28
CA LYS A 26 -9.47 -6.20 0.16
C LYS A 26 -8.21 -6.74 0.82
N THR A 27 -7.72 -6.04 1.83
CA THR A 27 -6.65 -6.52 2.72
C THR A 27 -6.98 -6.15 4.16
N TYR A 28 -6.39 -6.86 5.12
CA TYR A 28 -6.48 -6.52 6.54
C TYR A 28 -5.31 -5.62 6.94
N VAL A 29 -5.40 -5.05 8.15
CA VAL A 29 -4.40 -4.12 8.66
C VAL A 29 -3.70 -4.71 9.88
N ILE A 30 -2.38 -4.74 9.84
CA ILE A 30 -1.56 -4.91 11.04
C ILE A 30 -0.93 -3.57 11.44
N CYS A 31 -0.82 -3.31 12.73
CA CYS A 31 -0.06 -2.22 13.28
C CYS A 31 1.28 -2.76 13.75
N SER A 32 2.37 -2.14 13.31
CA SER A 32 3.72 -2.65 13.55
C SER A 32 4.61 -1.59 14.18
N ASN A 33 5.55 -2.04 15.01
CA ASN A 33 6.56 -1.17 15.61
C ASN A 33 7.95 -1.37 14.96
N LYS A 34 8.92 -0.56 15.38
CA LYS A 34 10.30 -0.61 14.87
C LYS A 34 11.05 -1.91 15.22
N THR A 35 10.58 -2.66 16.22
CA THR A 35 11.17 -3.94 16.64
C THR A 35 10.48 -5.15 16.01
N GLN A 36 9.66 -4.94 14.96
CA GLN A 36 8.92 -5.98 14.24
C GLN A 36 7.86 -6.71 15.08
N ASN A 37 7.48 -6.16 16.24
CA ASN A 37 6.27 -6.61 16.93
C ASN A 37 5.07 -6.05 16.18
N TRP A 38 4.00 -6.83 16.10
CA TRP A 38 2.80 -6.46 15.36
C TRP A 38 1.53 -6.99 16.01
N TYR A 39 0.44 -6.26 15.78
CA TYR A 39 -0.91 -6.66 16.18
C TYR A 39 -1.88 -6.41 15.02
N TRP A 40 -2.87 -7.28 14.89
CA TRP A 40 -3.97 -7.05 13.98
C TRP A 40 -4.85 -5.90 14.47
N LEU A 41 -5.07 -4.90 13.62
CA LEU A 41 -5.97 -3.80 13.94
C LEU A 41 -7.42 -4.28 13.91
N LYS A 42 -8.17 -3.95 14.96
CA LYS A 42 -9.56 -4.37 15.13
C LYS A 42 -10.47 -3.17 15.40
N ASP A 43 -11.75 -3.32 15.07
CA ASP A 43 -12.79 -2.36 15.44
C ASP A 43 -13.26 -2.55 16.89
N GLU A 44 -14.18 -1.69 17.34
CA GLU A 44 -14.77 -1.72 18.69
C GLU A 44 -15.50 -3.04 19.00
N ASN A 45 -15.93 -3.77 17.97
CA ASN A 45 -16.61 -5.05 18.08
C ASN A 45 -15.63 -6.23 17.98
N ASN A 46 -14.32 -5.98 18.05
CA ASN A 46 -13.24 -6.98 17.95
C ASN A 46 -13.18 -7.69 16.58
N ASN A 47 -13.74 -7.10 15.52
CA ASN A 47 -13.57 -7.57 14.15
C ASN A 47 -12.32 -6.98 13.52
N TYR A 48 -11.66 -7.73 12.64
CA TYR A 48 -10.50 -7.24 11.90
C TYR A 48 -10.87 -6.14 10.91
N ILE A 49 -10.14 -5.02 10.95
CA ILE A 49 -10.35 -3.92 10.00
C ILE A 49 -9.88 -4.36 8.61
N GLN A 50 -10.76 -4.19 7.62
CA GLN A 50 -10.48 -4.41 6.20
C GLN A 50 -10.40 -3.07 5.46
N VAL A 51 -9.54 -3.04 4.44
CA VAL A 51 -9.31 -1.87 3.60
C VAL A 51 -9.49 -2.28 2.15
N LEU A 52 -10.32 -1.51 1.43
CA LEU A 52 -10.50 -1.63 -0.01
C LEU A 52 -9.39 -0.90 -0.76
N GLY A 53 -8.95 -1.44 -1.88
CA GLY A 53 -7.92 -0.83 -2.69
C GLY A 53 -7.45 -1.73 -3.82
N LYS A 54 -6.15 -1.68 -4.10
CA LYS A 54 -5.52 -2.54 -5.11
C LYS A 54 -4.09 -2.88 -4.73
N TRP A 55 -3.69 -4.10 -5.05
CA TRP A 55 -2.29 -4.51 -5.00
C TRP A 55 -1.54 -4.04 -6.24
N GLU A 56 -0.34 -3.54 -6.01
CA GLU A 56 0.61 -3.15 -7.05
C GLU A 56 1.98 -3.74 -6.73
N GLU A 57 2.84 -3.78 -7.74
CA GLU A 57 4.17 -4.33 -7.63
C GLU A 57 5.20 -3.26 -7.96
N TRP A 58 6.17 -3.09 -7.06
CA TRP A 58 7.34 -2.27 -7.34
C TRP A 58 8.44 -3.17 -7.87
N LYS A 59 9.06 -2.74 -8.98
CA LYS A 59 10.17 -3.44 -9.62
C LYS A 59 11.30 -2.47 -9.86
N TYR A 60 12.50 -2.91 -9.55
CA TYR A 60 13.71 -2.19 -9.91
C TYR A 60 14.77 -3.13 -10.41
N GLU A 61 15.35 -2.78 -11.55
CA GLU A 61 16.37 -3.56 -12.21
C GLU A 61 17.74 -2.89 -12.03
N ILE A 62 18.72 -3.67 -11.58
CA ILE A 62 20.13 -3.27 -11.47
C ILE A 62 20.99 -4.38 -12.05
N ASN A 63 21.78 -4.09 -13.08
CA ASN A 63 22.73 -5.05 -13.67
C ASN A 63 22.11 -6.42 -14.00
N ASN A 64 20.90 -6.44 -14.57
CA ASN A 64 20.09 -7.64 -14.87
C ASN A 64 19.56 -8.42 -13.64
N HIS A 65 19.63 -7.85 -12.44
CA HIS A 65 18.96 -8.37 -11.24
C HIS A 65 17.73 -7.53 -10.91
N TYR A 66 16.72 -8.17 -10.34
CA TYR A 66 15.47 -7.51 -9.95
C TYR A 66 15.30 -7.49 -8.44
N ALA A 67 14.93 -6.33 -7.92
CA ALA A 67 14.30 -6.17 -6.61
C ALA A 67 12.81 -5.99 -6.81
N ILE A 68 12.00 -6.89 -6.23
CA ILE A 68 10.55 -6.88 -6.37
C ILE A 68 9.90 -6.92 -4.99
N PHE A 69 8.86 -6.10 -4.80
CA PHE A 69 7.97 -6.23 -3.66
C PHE A 69 6.56 -5.71 -3.99
N LYS A 70 5.58 -6.20 -3.22
CA LYS A 70 4.18 -5.78 -3.36
C LYS A 70 3.82 -4.69 -2.37
N TYR A 71 2.95 -3.79 -2.79
CA TYR A 71 2.38 -2.74 -1.95
C TYR A 71 0.90 -2.56 -2.25
N PHE A 72 0.15 -2.06 -1.29
CA PHE A 72 -1.29 -1.86 -1.41
C PHE A 72 -1.62 -0.38 -1.46
N ILE A 73 -2.43 0.04 -2.43
CA ILE A 73 -2.97 1.40 -2.51
C ILE A 73 -4.43 1.37 -2.06
N PRO A 74 -4.77 1.89 -0.86
CA PRO A 74 -6.16 2.00 -0.43
C PRO A 74 -6.97 2.97 -1.29
N GLU A 75 -8.29 2.77 -1.32
CA GLU A 75 -9.21 3.82 -1.76
C GLU A 75 -9.10 5.03 -0.82
N ASN A 76 -9.11 6.25 -1.39
CA ASN A 76 -8.88 7.49 -0.63
C ASN A 76 -7.60 7.42 0.22
N SER A 77 -6.52 6.90 -0.39
CA SER A 77 -5.30 6.45 0.27
C SER A 77 -4.74 7.41 1.31
N TYR A 78 -4.63 8.70 1.02
CA TYR A 78 -4.12 9.69 1.98
C TYR A 78 -4.93 9.73 3.29
N ASN A 79 -6.25 9.91 3.19
CA ASN A 79 -7.12 10.01 4.36
C ASN A 79 -7.24 8.65 5.07
N LYS A 80 -7.30 7.55 4.31
CA LYS A 80 -7.37 6.21 4.87
C LYS A 80 -6.12 5.90 5.68
N LEU A 81 -4.94 6.28 5.21
CA LEU A 81 -3.69 6.00 5.92
C LEU A 81 -3.53 6.86 7.17
N LEU A 82 -3.97 8.12 7.13
CA LEU A 82 -4.10 8.95 8.34
C LEU A 82 -5.00 8.29 9.39
N GLU A 83 -6.18 7.83 8.97
CA GLU A 83 -7.13 7.14 9.85
C GLU A 83 -6.52 5.87 10.46
N LEU A 84 -5.87 5.04 9.63
CA LEU A 84 -5.28 3.78 10.10
C LEU A 84 -4.10 4.01 11.06
N SER A 85 -3.22 4.96 10.77
CA SER A 85 -2.13 5.33 11.69
C SER A 85 -2.67 5.81 13.03
N GLN A 86 -3.70 6.68 13.01
CA GLN A 86 -4.33 7.14 14.25
C GLN A 86 -4.93 5.97 15.05
N LYS A 87 -5.67 5.08 14.40
CA LYS A 87 -6.24 3.89 15.06
C LYS A 87 -5.17 2.96 15.64
N CYS A 88 -4.04 2.80 14.95
CA CYS A 88 -2.92 2.02 15.47
C CYS A 88 -2.32 2.65 16.74
N ILE A 89 -2.15 3.98 16.75
CA ILE A 89 -1.64 4.72 17.91
C ILE A 89 -2.62 4.59 19.09
N GLU A 90 -3.91 4.78 18.85
CA GLU A 90 -4.96 4.65 19.87
C GLU A 90 -5.03 3.24 20.46
N SER A 91 -4.83 2.20 19.64
CA SER A 91 -4.97 0.81 20.07
C SER A 91 -3.72 0.24 20.75
N TYR A 92 -2.53 0.61 20.28
CA TYR A 92 -1.27 -0.06 20.68
C TYR A 92 -0.17 0.90 21.14
N GLY A 93 -0.40 2.21 21.07
CA GLY A 93 0.56 3.25 21.45
C GLY A 93 1.37 3.79 20.28
N ILE A 94 2.08 4.90 20.53
CA ILE A 94 2.82 5.68 19.52
C ILE A 94 3.87 4.87 18.76
N ASP A 95 4.42 3.83 19.38
CA ASP A 95 5.42 2.96 18.76
C ASP A 95 4.85 2.13 17.59
N TYR A 96 3.53 1.98 17.49
CA TYR A 96 2.83 1.19 16.48
C TYR A 96 2.23 2.04 15.34
N LEU A 97 2.71 3.27 15.14
CA LEU A 97 2.17 4.23 14.15
C LEU A 97 2.13 3.74 12.68
N SER A 98 2.80 2.63 12.36
CA SER A 98 2.99 2.13 10.99
C SER A 98 1.99 1.02 10.65
N PRO A 99 0.81 1.36 10.07
CA PRO A 99 -0.12 0.37 9.55
C PRO A 99 0.49 -0.31 8.32
N GLN A 100 0.23 -1.60 8.16
CA GLN A 100 0.66 -2.38 7.00
C GLN A 100 -0.45 -3.33 6.53
N PRO A 101 -0.60 -3.51 5.20
CA PRO A 101 -1.53 -4.47 4.63
C PRO A 101 -1.06 -5.90 4.90
N SER A 102 -2.00 -6.79 5.18
CA SER A 102 -1.73 -8.22 5.35
C SER A 102 -3.00 -9.02 5.06
N ASP A 103 -2.89 -10.09 4.26
CA ASP A 103 -4.06 -10.90 3.91
C ASP A 103 -4.28 -12.07 4.89
N ASN A 104 -3.23 -12.46 5.61
CA ASN A 104 -3.24 -13.54 6.61
C ASN A 104 -2.00 -13.51 7.52
N TYR A 105 -1.98 -14.35 8.55
CA TYR A 105 -0.90 -14.44 9.54
C TYR A 105 0.49 -14.78 8.96
N SER A 106 0.56 -15.48 7.83
CA SER A 106 1.79 -15.85 7.15
C SER A 106 2.12 -14.94 5.96
N SER A 107 1.39 -13.84 5.80
CA SER A 107 1.63 -12.89 4.71
C SER A 107 2.97 -12.23 4.91
N ARG A 108 3.69 -12.06 3.79
CA ARG A 108 4.91 -11.26 3.81
C ARG A 108 4.56 -9.81 4.11
N TRP A 109 5.42 -9.17 4.90
CA TRP A 109 5.31 -7.77 5.22
C TRP A 109 5.36 -6.93 3.94
N SER A 110 4.32 -6.11 3.76
CA SER A 110 4.09 -5.29 2.58
C SER A 110 3.74 -3.88 3.02
N LEU A 111 3.86 -2.91 2.13
CA LEU A 111 3.67 -1.50 2.47
C LEU A 111 2.33 -0.99 1.96
N PHE A 112 1.73 -0.05 2.70
CA PHE A 112 0.72 0.82 2.11
C PHE A 112 1.37 1.91 1.28
N ALA A 113 0.68 2.37 0.25
CA ALA A 113 1.09 3.47 -0.60
C ALA A 113 -0.06 4.44 -0.86
N ILE A 114 0.27 5.71 -1.02
CA ILE A 114 -0.69 6.73 -1.47
C ILE A 114 -0.91 6.60 -2.97
N ASN A 115 0.16 6.31 -3.70
CA ASN A 115 0.17 6.01 -5.13
C ASN A 115 1.47 5.26 -5.47
N LYS A 116 1.67 4.95 -6.76
CA LYS A 116 2.85 4.22 -7.27
C LYS A 116 4.21 4.89 -6.97
N ASP A 117 4.21 6.20 -6.72
CA ASP A 117 5.41 7.00 -6.49
C ASP A 117 5.59 7.34 -4.99
N LEU A 118 4.56 7.14 -4.15
CA LEU A 118 4.57 7.43 -2.72
C LEU A 118 4.16 6.20 -1.90
N ILE A 119 5.18 5.54 -1.34
CA ILE A 119 5.03 4.39 -0.45
C ILE A 119 5.31 4.84 0.99
N LEU A 120 4.48 4.40 1.94
CA LEU A 120 4.67 4.75 3.34
C LEU A 120 5.79 3.93 3.99
N SER A 121 6.27 4.46 5.10
CA SER A 121 7.18 3.74 6.00
C SER A 121 6.57 2.42 6.45
N GLY A 122 7.41 1.39 6.50
CA GLY A 122 7.07 0.14 7.14
C GLY A 122 8.20 -0.85 6.98
N ILE A 123 7.90 -2.10 7.28
CA ILE A 123 8.80 -3.23 7.07
C ILE A 123 8.38 -3.87 5.74
N VAL A 124 9.35 -4.15 4.88
CA VAL A 124 9.09 -4.82 3.60
C VAL A 124 10.04 -5.98 3.46
N ILE A 125 9.52 -7.12 3.02
CA ILE A 125 10.33 -8.25 2.61
C ILE A 125 10.41 -8.22 1.09
N THR A 126 11.60 -7.97 0.57
CA THR A 126 11.88 -7.98 -0.87
C THR A 126 12.29 -9.38 -1.31
N ASP A 127 11.79 -9.84 -2.46
CA ASP A 127 12.39 -10.97 -3.14
C ASP A 127 13.61 -10.44 -3.91
N PHE A 128 14.80 -10.92 -3.54
CA PHE A 128 16.05 -10.62 -4.23
C PHE A 128 16.57 -11.89 -4.91
N GLU A 129 16.77 -11.84 -6.22
CA GLU A 129 17.67 -12.78 -6.90
C GLU A 129 19.13 -12.29 -6.75
N PRO A 130 20.12 -13.16 -6.55
CA PRO A 130 21.14 -13.00 -5.52
C PRO A 130 22.14 -11.83 -5.70
N THR A 131 22.50 -11.26 -4.53
CA THR A 131 23.67 -10.47 -4.12
C THR A 131 24.11 -9.28 -4.99
N ILE A 132 23.32 -8.21 -4.99
CA ILE A 132 23.87 -6.86 -5.18
C ILE A 132 23.75 -6.11 -3.84
N ARG A 133 24.86 -5.55 -3.35
CA ARG A 133 24.83 -4.58 -2.25
C ARG A 133 24.02 -3.39 -2.74
N ILE A 134 22.80 -3.20 -2.22
CA ILE A 134 22.03 -1.98 -2.45
C ILE A 134 22.86 -0.83 -1.89
N ASP A 135 23.32 0.06 -2.76
CA ASP A 135 24.00 1.28 -2.36
C ASP A 135 23.02 2.14 -1.54
N ASP A 136 23.41 2.53 -0.33
CA ASP A 136 22.62 3.36 0.59
C ASP A 136 22.15 4.68 -0.08
N SER A 137 22.76 5.09 -1.19
CA SER A 137 22.37 6.23 -2.02
C SER A 137 20.98 6.11 -2.71
N MET A 138 20.36 4.93 -2.70
CA MET A 138 19.04 4.69 -3.29
C MET A 138 17.87 4.85 -2.31
N ILE A 139 18.13 4.89 -1.01
CA ILE A 139 17.11 5.03 0.05
C ILE A 139 17.25 6.40 0.70
N ILE A 140 16.34 7.32 0.40
CA ILE A 140 16.28 8.58 1.17
C ILE A 140 15.69 8.25 2.54
N ARG A 141 16.54 8.19 3.56
CA ARG A 141 16.13 8.14 4.97
C ARG A 141 15.89 9.57 5.45
N HIS A 142 14.64 9.99 5.59
CA HIS A 142 14.34 11.19 6.36
C HIS A 142 14.04 10.81 7.80
N SER A 143 15.00 11.05 8.71
CA SER A 143 14.85 10.75 10.12
C SER A 143 14.09 11.87 10.83
N SER A 144 12.92 11.55 11.40
CA SER A 144 12.53 12.05 12.72
C SER A 144 11.41 11.25 13.41
N TYR A 145 11.31 9.94 13.17
CA TYR A 145 10.24 8.96 13.56
C TYR A 145 9.17 8.75 12.48
N GLY A 146 9.09 7.50 11.98
CA GLY A 146 8.30 7.09 10.81
C GLY A 146 9.07 7.32 9.50
N ASN A 147 9.85 6.34 9.05
CA ASN A 147 10.72 6.47 7.88
C ASN A 147 9.92 6.36 6.56
N ILE A 148 9.29 7.42 6.07
CA ILE A 148 8.70 7.37 4.72
C ILE A 148 9.83 7.12 3.71
N PHE A 149 9.72 6.01 2.98
CA PHE A 149 10.64 5.65 1.92
C PHE A 149 10.08 6.13 0.59
N SER A 150 10.71 7.14 0.00
CA SER A 150 10.39 7.54 -1.38
C SER A 150 11.34 6.84 -2.34
N LEU A 151 10.81 6.05 -3.27
CA LEU A 151 11.62 5.35 -4.27
C LEU A 151 12.00 6.33 -5.38
N ARG A 152 13.30 6.46 -5.63
CA ARG A 152 13.89 7.52 -6.47
C ARG A 152 13.45 7.37 -7.93
N LYS A 153 12.48 8.18 -8.36
CA LYS A 153 12.38 8.69 -9.74
C LYS A 153 12.82 10.16 -9.76
N ASN A 154 13.38 10.69 -10.84
CA ASN A 154 14.04 12.02 -10.86
C ASN A 154 13.20 13.24 -10.37
N ASN A 155 11.90 13.08 -10.08
CA ASN A 155 11.01 14.12 -9.54
C ASN A 155 10.77 14.06 -8.00
N THR A 156 11.42 13.14 -7.27
CA THR A 156 11.08 12.82 -5.86
C THR A 156 11.45 13.93 -4.85
N LEU A 157 12.47 14.75 -5.15
CA LEU A 157 12.95 15.82 -4.26
C LEU A 157 11.99 17.02 -4.15
N ASN A 158 11.21 17.30 -5.20
CA ASN A 158 10.16 18.34 -5.15
C ASN A 158 8.91 17.85 -4.40
N PHE A 159 8.77 16.54 -4.23
CA PHE A 159 7.61 15.91 -3.64
C PHE A 159 7.74 15.69 -2.12
N LEU A 160 8.94 15.51 -1.58
CA LEU A 160 9.16 15.55 -0.11
C LEU A 160 8.93 16.95 0.49
N LYS A 161 8.90 17.99 -0.35
CA LYS A 161 8.45 19.35 0.00
C LYS A 161 6.92 19.53 -0.13
N ASN A 162 6.18 18.48 -0.50
CA ASN A 162 4.73 18.54 -0.64
C ASN A 162 4.10 18.72 0.75
N ASP A 163 3.32 19.77 0.90
CA ASP A 163 2.64 20.13 2.14
C ASP A 163 1.80 18.98 2.72
N LEU A 164 1.30 18.06 1.89
CA LEU A 164 0.53 16.90 2.35
C LEU A 164 1.33 15.94 3.25
N ILE A 165 2.61 15.71 2.93
CA ILE A 165 3.48 14.82 3.72
C ILE A 165 3.95 15.52 4.99
N ILE A 166 4.29 16.82 4.87
CA ILE A 166 4.68 17.64 6.02
C ILE A 166 3.50 17.74 7.01
N ASN A 167 2.29 17.97 6.51
CA ASN A 167 1.07 18.03 7.31
C ASN A 167 0.69 16.68 7.92
N TYR A 168 0.97 15.56 7.23
CA TYR A 168 0.79 14.23 7.78
C TYR A 168 1.57 14.08 9.09
N PHE A 169 2.86 14.42 9.09
CA PHE A 169 3.70 14.27 10.28
C PHE A 169 3.45 15.34 11.34
N LYS A 170 3.22 16.60 10.96
CA LYS A 170 2.89 17.68 11.90
C LYS A 170 1.64 17.39 12.74
N ARG A 171 0.78 16.43 12.35
CA ARG A 171 -0.39 16.05 13.14
C ARG A 171 -0.08 15.08 14.29
N PHE A 172 1.09 14.47 14.29
CA PHE A 172 1.50 13.50 15.30
C PHE A 172 2.50 14.06 16.32
N TYR A 173 2.85 15.36 16.23
CA TYR A 173 3.72 16.11 17.13
C TYR A 173 3.10 17.46 17.47
#